data_AF-A0A2A7BAY7-F1
#
_entry.id   AF-A0A2A7BAY7-F1
#
_cell.length_a   1.000
_cell.length_b   1.000
_cell.length_c   1.000
_cell.angle_alpha   90.00
_cell.angle_beta   90.00
_cell.angle_gamma   90.00
#
_symmetry.space_group_name_H-M   'P 1'
#
loop_
_entity.id
_entity.type
_entity.pdbx_description
1 polymer ?
#
loop_
_entity_poly.entity_id
_entity_poly.type
_entity_poly.pdbx_seq_one_letter_code
_entity_poly.pdbx_strand_id
1 'polypeptide(L)'
;MAKKKAPQRLAGAEESCISPEQEAIIQWFRTVKFRKNLLGGVDEAAMWKKLEELYALYEAAIRAERTRYHVLLEQQTGSLPLDTTKVDSSDPQKEAHSDAPAGQ
;
A
#
# COMPACT_ATOMS: atom_id res chain seq x y z
N MET A 1 -25.92 -22.95 21.87
CA MET A 1 -24.73 -22.07 21.78
C MET A 1 -24.76 -21.36 20.44
N ALA A 2 -24.73 -20.03 20.41
CA ALA A 2 -24.74 -19.26 19.16
C ALA A 2 -23.37 -19.37 18.47
N LYS A 3 -23.34 -19.85 17.22
CA LYS A 3 -22.13 -19.85 16.38
C LYS A 3 -21.72 -18.41 16.11
N LYS A 4 -20.55 -17.99 16.59
CA LYS A 4 -19.97 -16.68 16.24
C LYS A 4 -19.70 -16.66 14.73
N LYS A 5 -20.28 -15.69 14.04
CA LYS A 5 -20.05 -15.45 12.60
C LYS A 5 -18.60 -14.98 12.41
N ALA A 6 -17.89 -15.55 11.45
CA ALA A 6 -16.52 -15.11 11.14
C ALA A 6 -16.54 -13.63 10.70
N PRO A 7 -15.45 -12.87 10.97
CA PRO A 7 -15.34 -11.49 10.51
C PRO A 7 -15.58 -11.41 9.00
N GLN A 8 -16.53 -10.56 8.57
CA GLN A 8 -16.74 -10.29 7.16
C GLN A 8 -15.57 -9.44 6.66
N ARG A 9 -14.85 -9.94 5.66
CA ARG A 9 -13.73 -9.24 5.03
C ARG A 9 -14.24 -8.37 3.90
N LEU A 10 -13.49 -7.32 3.55
CA LEU A 10 -13.84 -6.47 2.41
C LEU A 10 -13.84 -7.29 1.12
N ALA A 11 -14.73 -6.96 0.19
CA ALA A 11 -14.69 -7.52 -1.16
C ALA A 11 -13.31 -7.21 -1.78
N GLY A 12 -12.65 -8.22 -2.34
CA GLY A 12 -11.31 -8.08 -2.94
C GLY A 12 -10.13 -8.13 -1.96
N ALA A 13 -10.36 -8.35 -0.66
CA ALA A 13 -9.27 -8.69 0.26
C ALA A 13 -8.76 -10.13 -0.01
N GLU A 14 -7.44 -10.31 -0.06
CA GLU A 14 -6.77 -11.62 -0.26
C GLU A 14 -7.19 -12.63 0.80
N GLU A 15 -7.64 -13.84 0.43
CA GLU A 15 -8.11 -14.91 1.34
C GLU A 15 -7.00 -15.46 2.24
N SER A 16 -5.76 -15.43 1.74
CA SER A 16 -4.56 -15.80 2.48
C SER A 16 -3.90 -14.57 3.10
N CYS A 17 -3.18 -14.76 4.22
CA CYS A 17 -2.30 -13.72 4.76
C CYS A 17 -1.00 -13.55 3.96
N ILE A 18 -0.67 -14.51 3.09
CA ILE A 18 0.50 -14.52 2.22
C ILE A 18 0.03 -14.51 0.77
N SER A 19 0.48 -13.50 0.01
CA SER A 19 0.19 -13.41 -1.42
C SER A 19 1.03 -14.41 -2.23
N PRO A 20 0.61 -14.76 -3.46
CA PRO A 20 1.40 -15.62 -4.34
C PRO A 20 2.84 -15.14 -4.57
N GLU A 21 3.04 -13.83 -4.70
CA GLU A 21 4.37 -13.21 -4.87
C GLU A 21 5.21 -13.31 -3.60
N GLN A 22 4.58 -13.18 -2.44
CA GLN A 22 5.25 -13.41 -1.15
C GLN A 22 5.63 -14.88 -0.98
N GLU A 23 4.79 -15.83 -1.41
CA GLU A 23 5.13 -17.25 -1.41
C GLU A 23 6.29 -17.55 -2.36
N ALA A 24 6.40 -16.86 -3.50
CA ALA A 24 7.55 -16.98 -4.39
C ALA A 24 8.86 -16.55 -3.71
N ILE A 25 8.84 -15.49 -2.90
CA ILE A 25 9.99 -15.08 -2.08
C ILE A 25 10.34 -16.17 -1.05
N ILE A 26 9.34 -16.70 -0.35
CA ILE A 26 9.53 -17.78 0.64
C ILE A 26 10.15 -19.02 -0.01
N GLN A 27 9.63 -19.44 -1.16
CA GLN A 27 10.15 -20.58 -1.91
C GLN A 27 11.57 -20.33 -2.43
N TRP A 28 11.85 -19.11 -2.90
CA TRP A 28 13.19 -18.75 -3.32
C TRP A 28 14.19 -18.86 -2.16
N PHE A 29 13.87 -18.33 -0.97
CA PHE A 29 14.74 -18.48 0.20
C PHE A 29 14.95 -19.94 0.63
N ARG A 30 13.94 -20.79 0.49
CA ARG A 30 14.06 -22.22 0.79
C ARG A 30 14.96 -22.98 -0.19
N THR A 31 15.10 -22.50 -1.43
CA THR A 31 15.71 -23.25 -2.52
C THR A 31 17.00 -22.64 -3.07
N VAL A 32 17.26 -21.36 -2.81
CA VAL A 32 18.45 -20.66 -3.33
C VAL A 32 19.72 -21.36 -2.87
N LYS A 33 20.66 -21.51 -3.79
CA LYS A 33 21.99 -22.06 -3.53
C LYS A 33 23.03 -21.10 -4.07
N PHE A 34 24.07 -20.90 -3.29
CA PHE A 34 25.23 -20.09 -3.68
C PHE A 34 26.31 -21.00 -4.24
N ARG A 35 26.86 -20.60 -5.39
CA ARG A 35 27.99 -21.27 -6.01
C ARG A 35 29.23 -21.02 -5.15
N LYS A 36 29.98 -22.08 -4.82
CA LYS A 36 31.22 -21.97 -4.04
C LYS A 36 32.43 -21.87 -4.95
N ASN A 37 33.47 -21.16 -4.50
CA ASN A 37 34.78 -21.16 -5.15
C ASN A 37 35.64 -22.34 -4.67
N LEU A 38 36.67 -22.70 -5.45
CA LEU A 38 37.50 -23.90 -5.23
C LEU A 38 38.37 -23.81 -3.95
N LEU A 39 38.74 -22.60 -3.51
CA LEU A 39 39.55 -22.36 -2.31
C LEU A 39 38.74 -21.71 -1.18
N GLY A 40 37.48 -22.14 -1.02
CA GLY A 40 36.54 -21.53 -0.07
C GLY A 40 35.93 -20.22 -0.60
N GLY A 41 34.88 -19.76 0.07
CA GLY A 41 34.11 -18.58 -0.35
C GLY A 41 33.02 -18.87 -1.40
N VAL A 42 32.25 -17.82 -1.72
CA VAL A 42 31.17 -17.83 -2.72
C VAL A 42 31.65 -17.11 -3.98
N ASP A 43 31.23 -17.60 -5.14
CA ASP A 43 31.42 -16.92 -6.42
C ASP A 43 30.62 -15.60 -6.40
N GLU A 44 31.32 -14.47 -6.38
CA GLU A 44 30.69 -13.14 -6.25
C GLU A 44 29.80 -12.81 -7.44
N ALA A 45 30.19 -13.18 -8.66
CA ALA A 45 29.37 -12.94 -9.85
C ALA A 45 28.06 -13.74 -9.78
N ALA A 46 28.10 -14.97 -9.28
CA ALA A 46 26.91 -15.77 -9.02
C ALA A 46 26.08 -15.22 -7.84
N MET A 47 26.74 -14.68 -6.80
CA MET A 47 26.08 -14.01 -5.68
C MET A 47 25.28 -12.80 -6.14
N TRP A 48 25.88 -11.92 -6.96
CA TRP A 48 25.21 -10.74 -7.50
C TRP A 48 23.97 -11.11 -8.31
N LYS A 49 24.04 -12.17 -9.13
CA LYS A 49 22.87 -12.70 -9.84
C LYS A 49 21.77 -13.17 -8.89
N LYS A 50 22.11 -13.83 -7.78
CA LYS A 50 21.12 -14.20 -6.75
C LYS A 50 20.51 -12.99 -6.06
N LEU A 51 21.28 -11.93 -5.86
CA LEU A 51 20.75 -10.69 -5.32
C LEU A 51 19.78 -10.01 -6.29
N GLU A 52 20.12 -9.94 -7.58
CA GLU A 52 19.23 -9.42 -8.63
C GLU A 52 17.92 -10.20 -8.73
N GLU A 53 17.99 -11.54 -8.71
CA GLU A 53 16.81 -12.42 -8.67
C GLU A 53 15.91 -12.09 -7.47
N LEU A 54 16.48 -11.93 -6.27
CA LEU A 54 15.74 -11.61 -5.06
C LEU A 54 15.08 -10.23 -5.15
N TYR A 55 15.79 -9.22 -5.67
CA TYR A 55 15.23 -7.89 -5.89
C TYR A 55 14.03 -7.93 -6.84
N ALA A 56 14.11 -8.71 -7.92
CA ALA A 56 13.00 -8.84 -8.85
C ALA A 56 11.75 -9.44 -8.18
N LEU A 57 11.92 -10.43 -7.29
CA LEU A 57 10.81 -11.01 -6.53
C LEU A 57 10.17 -10.01 -5.57
N TYR A 58 10.97 -9.22 -4.84
CA TYR A 58 10.44 -8.16 -3.98
C TYR A 58 9.69 -7.09 -4.76
N GLU A 59 10.24 -6.65 -5.88
CA GLU A 59 9.58 -5.67 -6.74
C GLU A 59 8.27 -6.19 -7.32
N ALA A 60 8.18 -7.49 -7.63
CA ALA A 60 6.93 -8.11 -8.04
C ALA A 60 5.91 -8.10 -6.89
N ALA A 61 6.31 -8.49 -5.67
CA ALA A 61 5.43 -8.51 -4.51
C ALA A 61 4.92 -7.10 -4.13
N ILE A 62 5.79 -6.09 -4.15
CA ILE A 62 5.41 -4.70 -3.87
C ILE A 62 4.44 -4.18 -4.93
N ARG A 63 4.66 -4.52 -6.20
CA ARG A 63 3.76 -4.14 -7.29
C ARG A 63 2.38 -4.78 -7.14
N ALA A 64 2.33 -6.09 -6.89
CA ALA A 64 1.08 -6.81 -6.67
C ALA A 64 0.30 -6.21 -5.50
N GLU A 65 0.98 -5.94 -4.38
CA GLU A 65 0.35 -5.37 -3.20
C GLU A 65 -0.14 -3.93 -3.44
N ARG A 66 0.63 -3.11 -4.16
CA ARG A 66 0.21 -1.76 -4.56
C ARG A 66 -1.04 -1.80 -5.42
N THR A 67 -1.09 -2.69 -6.41
CA THR A 67 -2.28 -2.87 -7.26
C THR A 67 -3.48 -3.33 -6.42
N ARG A 68 -3.28 -4.27 -5.49
CA ARG A 68 -4.34 -4.76 -4.61
C ARG A 68 -4.95 -3.63 -3.78
N TYR A 69 -4.12 -2.80 -3.14
CA TYR A 69 -4.62 -1.64 -2.39
C TYR A 69 -5.25 -0.59 -3.27
N HIS A 70 -4.71 -0.33 -4.46
CA HIS A 70 -5.29 0.65 -5.39
C HIS A 70 -6.73 0.28 -5.74
N VAL A 71 -6.98 -0.98 -6.08
CA VAL A 71 -8.33 -1.49 -6.37
C VAL A 71 -9.26 -1.34 -5.17
N LEU A 72 -8.79 -1.66 -3.95
CA LEU A 72 -9.59 -1.50 -2.72
C LEU A 72 -9.92 -0.02 -2.44
N LEU A 73 -8.97 0.88 -2.66
CA LEU A 73 -9.17 2.32 -2.48
C LEU A 73 -10.13 2.87 -3.53
N GLU A 74 -10.04 2.46 -4.80
CA GLU A 74 -10.97 2.85 -5.85
C GLU A 74 -12.39 2.35 -5.56
N GLN A 75 -12.54 1.12 -5.06
CA GLN A 75 -13.85 0.61 -4.65
C GLN A 75 -14.44 1.42 -3.50
N GLN A 76 -13.62 1.76 -2.50
CA GLN A 76 -14.08 2.57 -1.37
C GLN A 76 -14.42 4.00 -1.78
N THR A 77 -13.57 4.65 -2.57
CA THR A 77 -13.76 6.04 -3.01
C THR A 77 -14.82 6.19 -4.09
N GLY A 78 -14.98 5.21 -4.99
CA GLY A 78 -16.06 5.17 -5.98
C GLY A 78 -17.43 4.80 -5.40
N SER A 79 -17.48 4.27 -4.16
CA SER A 79 -18.73 3.97 -3.44
C SER A 79 -19.28 5.13 -2.61
N LEU A 80 -18.52 6.22 -2.45
CA LEU A 80 -18.99 7.43 -1.77
C LEU A 80 -19.82 8.27 -2.75
N PRO A 81 -21.13 8.53 -2.47
CA PRO A 81 -21.86 9.55 -3.20
C PRO A 81 -21.15 10.88 -2.92
N LEU A 82 -20.65 11.53 -3.96
CA LEU A 82 -20.36 12.96 -3.92
C LEU A 82 -21.71 13.71 -3.84
N ASP A 83 -22.36 13.64 -2.68
CA ASP A 83 -23.41 14.60 -2.33
C ASP A 83 -22.76 15.71 -1.50
N THR A 84 -21.90 16.48 -2.15
CA THR A 84 -21.55 17.82 -1.68
C THR A 84 -22.61 18.80 -2.18
N THR A 85 -23.90 18.52 -1.94
CA THR A 85 -24.91 19.57 -2.08
C THR A 85 -24.76 20.56 -0.94
N LYS A 86 -24.30 21.75 -1.30
CA LYS A 86 -24.69 23.04 -0.71
C LYS A 86 -24.50 23.12 0.81
N VAL A 87 -23.27 23.44 1.22
CA VAL A 87 -23.11 24.29 2.42
C VAL A 87 -23.76 25.61 2.06
N ASP A 88 -24.88 25.85 2.72
CA ASP A 88 -25.76 26.99 2.55
C ASP A 88 -24.98 28.30 2.58
N SER A 89 -25.22 29.09 1.55
CA SER A 89 -24.76 30.45 1.39
C SER A 89 -25.48 31.32 2.43
N SER A 90 -24.92 31.45 3.63
CA SER A 90 -25.35 32.45 4.61
C SER A 90 -24.39 33.64 4.63
N ASP A 91 -24.77 34.64 3.83
CA ASP A 91 -24.53 36.10 3.84
C ASP A 91 -23.19 36.75 4.25
N PRO A 92 -22.84 37.88 3.60
CA PRO A 92 -21.53 38.52 3.61
C PRO A 92 -21.35 39.44 4.82
N GLN A 93 -20.10 39.48 5.28
CA GLN A 93 -19.44 40.60 5.99
C GLN A 93 -20.35 41.79 6.33
N LYS A 94 -20.94 41.74 7.52
CA LYS A 94 -21.29 42.92 8.29
C LYS A 94 -20.49 42.86 9.59
N GLU A 95 -19.93 44.01 9.97
CA GLU A 95 -19.13 44.29 11.18
C GLU A 95 -17.61 44.07 10.98
N ALA A 96 -16.72 45.04 11.16
CA ALA A 96 -16.84 46.38 11.70
C ALA A 96 -15.81 47.31 11.04
N HIS A 97 -16.26 48.50 10.66
CA HIS A 97 -15.37 49.64 10.45
C HIS A 97 -14.76 50.00 11.81
N SER A 98 -13.50 49.66 12.04
CA SER A 98 -12.71 50.25 13.12
C SER A 98 -12.19 51.59 12.66
N ASP A 99 -12.86 52.63 13.13
CA ASP A 99 -12.43 54.01 13.09
C ASP A 99 -11.15 54.16 13.94
N ALA A 100 -10.07 54.66 13.36
CA ALA A 100 -8.86 55.05 14.07
C ALA A 100 -8.41 56.42 13.55
N PRO A 101 -8.47 57.49 14.35
CA PRO A 101 -7.93 58.77 13.94
C PRO A 101 -6.41 58.76 14.11
N ALA A 102 -5.70 59.07 13.02
CA ALA A 102 -4.28 59.41 13.06
C ALA A 102 -4.12 60.76 13.77
N GLY A 103 -3.46 60.75 14.95
CA GLY A 103 -3.00 61.95 15.63
C GLY A 103 -1.81 62.59 14.91
N GLN A 104 -1.77 63.92 14.97
CA GLN A 104 -0.74 64.82 14.44
C GLN A 104 0.61 64.68 15.14
#